data_AF-A0A9D1VVG8-F1
#
_entry.id   AF-A0A9D1VVG8-F1
#
_cell.length_a   1.000
_cell.length_b   1.000
_cell.length_c   1.000
_cell.angle_alpha   90.00
_cell.angle_beta   90.00
_cell.angle_gamma   90.00
#
_symmetry.space_group_name_H-M   'P 1'
#
loop_
_entity.id
_entity.type
_entity.pdbx_description
1 polymer ?
#
loop_
_entity_poly.entity_id
_entity_poly.type
_entity_poly.pdbx_seq_one_letter_code
_entity_poly.pdbx_strand_id
1 'polypeptide(L)'
;HGTAEKYAASIEKTGLKPGSRMYVHLSPDIETAVTVGKRHGRPIVYEVKSGQMHRDGFPFYRSVNGVWLTHNVPEVYLERMESSVFTRSITI
;
A
#
# COMPACT_ATOMS: atom_id res chain seq x y z
N HIS A 1 -2.11 -0.52 -0.02
CA HIS A 1 -1.22 0.66 0.06
C HIS A 1 -1.32 1.45 -1.23
N GLY A 2 -1.60 2.75 -1.16
CA GLY A 2 -1.70 3.60 -2.35
C GLY A 2 -0.50 4.49 -2.54
N THR A 3 -0.03 4.60 -3.78
CA THR A 3 1.17 5.37 -4.15
C THR A 3 1.01 5.95 -5.56
N ALA A 4 2.02 6.65 -6.05
CA ALA A 4 2.07 7.14 -7.42
C ALA A 4 2.84 6.20 -8.33
N GLU A 5 2.39 6.08 -9.59
CA GLU A 5 2.99 5.16 -10.57
C GLU A 5 4.51 5.35 -10.75
N LYS A 6 5.01 6.58 -10.66
CA LYS A 6 6.46 6.87 -10.75
C LYS A 6 7.31 6.10 -9.73
N TYR A 7 6.71 5.55 -8.67
CA TYR A 7 7.40 4.74 -7.66
C TYR A 7 7.27 3.23 -7.91
N ALA A 8 6.47 2.79 -8.87
CA ALA A 8 6.16 1.37 -9.11
C ALA A 8 7.43 0.54 -9.29
N ALA A 9 8.32 0.94 -10.20
CA ALA A 9 9.55 0.19 -10.49
C ALA A 9 10.47 0.03 -9.26
N SER A 10 10.51 1.03 -8.37
CA SER A 10 11.30 0.95 -7.14
C SER A 10 10.65 0.01 -6.11
N ILE A 11 9.32 0.07 -5.99
CA ILE A 11 8.54 -0.76 -5.08
C ILE A 11 8.58 -2.23 -5.51
N GLU A 12 8.41 -2.50 -6.81
CA GLU A 12 8.47 -3.86 -7.38
C GLU A 12 9.86 -4.49 -7.24
N LYS A 13 10.92 -3.67 -7.12
CA LYS A 13 12.29 -4.15 -6.91
C LYS A 13 12.67 -4.29 -5.43
N THR A 14 12.13 -3.45 -4.54
CA THR A 14 12.66 -3.31 -3.18
C THR A 14 11.62 -3.39 -2.06
N GLY A 15 10.36 -3.64 -2.42
CA GLY A 15 9.23 -3.58 -1.51
C GLY A 15 8.84 -2.16 -1.11
N LEU A 16 7.91 -2.05 -0.15
CA LEU A 16 7.57 -0.78 0.48
C LEU A 16 8.55 -0.49 1.62
N LYS A 17 9.12 0.72 1.57
CA LYS A 17 9.99 1.28 2.61
C LYS A 17 9.31 2.49 3.25
N PRO A 18 9.64 2.82 4.51
CA PRO A 18 8.96 3.89 5.24
C PRO A 18 9.34 5.30 4.74
N GLY A 19 10.32 5.42 3.83
CA GLY A 19 10.77 6.69 3.27
C GLY A 19 11.43 7.55 4.34
N SER A 20 10.97 8.79 4.52
CA SER A 20 11.42 9.68 5.59
C SER A 20 10.75 9.42 6.95
N ARG A 21 9.80 8.47 7.02
CA ARG A 21 9.12 8.08 8.26
C ARG A 21 9.81 6.85 8.86
N MET A 22 9.36 6.45 10.05
CA MET A 22 9.83 5.22 10.70
C MET A 22 9.11 3.95 10.23
N TYR A 23 7.84 4.05 9.82
CA TYR A 23 7.01 2.91 9.44
C TYR A 23 6.28 3.13 8.12
N VAL A 24 6.09 2.05 7.36
CA VAL A 24 5.17 1.99 6.23
C VAL A 24 3.75 2.10 6.77
N HIS A 25 2.96 3.00 6.18
CA HIS A 25 1.56 3.18 6.52
C HIS A 25 0.69 2.41 5.54
N LEU A 26 -0.26 1.64 6.09
CA LEU A 26 -1.17 0.81 5.32
C LEU A 26 -2.60 1.34 5.43
N SER A 27 -3.23 1.55 4.29
CA SER A 27 -4.66 1.84 4.18
C SER A 27 -5.46 0.58 4.47
N PRO A 28 -6.57 0.67 5.23
CA PRO A 28 -7.42 -0.48 5.53
C PRO A 28 -8.28 -0.90 4.34
N ASP A 29 -8.53 0.01 3.41
CA ASP A 29 -9.35 -0.20 2.23
C ASP A 29 -8.74 0.47 0.99
N ILE A 30 -9.33 0.10 -0.15
CA ILE A 30 -8.96 0.51 -1.50
C ILE A 30 -9.20 2.01 -1.73
N GLU A 31 -10.33 2.55 -1.30
CA GLU A 31 -10.72 3.94 -1.57
C GLU A 31 -9.77 4.92 -0.87
N THR A 32 -9.45 4.61 0.38
CA THR A 32 -8.43 5.30 1.17
C THR A 32 -7.07 5.20 0.51
N ALA A 33 -6.69 4.03 -0.01
CA ALA A 33 -5.42 3.85 -0.72
C ALA A 33 -5.37 4.73 -1.98
N VAL A 34 -6.40 4.71 -2.83
CA VAL A 34 -6.48 5.55 -4.03
C VAL A 34 -6.36 7.03 -3.67
N THR A 35 -7.08 7.48 -2.63
CA THR A 35 -7.03 8.88 -2.17
C THR A 35 -5.63 9.29 -1.70
N VAL A 36 -4.93 8.41 -0.98
CA VAL A 36 -3.53 8.64 -0.58
C VAL A 36 -2.61 8.68 -1.79
N GLY A 37 -2.76 7.74 -2.73
CA GLY A 37 -1.95 7.67 -3.95
C GLY A 37 -2.08 8.93 -4.83
N LYS A 38 -3.30 9.47 -4.96
CA LYS A 38 -3.58 10.70 -5.72
C LYS A 38 -2.78 11.92 -5.24
N ARG A 39 -2.45 11.99 -3.94
CA ARG A 39 -1.63 13.08 -3.37
C ARG A 39 -0.20 13.09 -3.91
N HIS A 40 0.25 12.00 -4.50
CA HIS A 40 1.61 11.82 -4.99
C HIS A 40 1.72 11.81 -6.53
N GLY A 41 0.61 11.75 -7.26
CA GLY A 41 0.53 11.69 -8.72
C GLY A 41 -0.56 10.74 -9.22
N ARG A 42 -0.36 10.12 -10.40
CA ARG A 42 -1.27 9.10 -10.93
C ARG A 42 -1.32 7.89 -9.99
N PRO A 43 -2.48 7.60 -9.37
CA PRO A 43 -2.55 6.61 -8.30
C PRO A 43 -2.40 5.19 -8.84
N ILE A 44 -1.66 4.37 -8.10
CA ILE A 44 -1.67 2.92 -8.20
C ILE A 44 -1.83 2.35 -6.79
N VAL A 45 -2.37 1.14 -6.71
CA VAL A 45 -2.64 0.45 -5.43
C VAL A 45 -1.93 -0.89 -5.43
N TYR A 46 -1.21 -1.16 -4.35
CA TYR A 46 -0.71 -2.49 -4.02
C TYR A 46 -1.56 -3.09 -2.91
N GLU A 47 -2.13 -4.26 -3.15
CA GLU A 47 -2.61 -5.12 -2.09
C GLU A 47 -1.41 -5.69 -1.31
N VAL A 48 -1.51 -5.69 0.01
CA VAL A 48 -0.49 -6.26 0.89
C VAL A 48 -1.06 -7.56 1.43
N LYS A 49 -0.36 -8.68 1.22
CA LYS A 49 -0.70 -10.01 1.78
C LYS A 49 -0.41 -10.07 3.28
N SER A 50 -1.01 -9.15 4.04
CA SER A 50 -0.74 -8.88 5.45
C SER A 50 -0.99 -10.10 6.34
N GLY A 51 -2.00 -10.91 6.02
CA GLY A 51 -2.27 -12.15 6.73
C GLY A 51 -1.13 -13.18 6.63
N GLN A 52 -0.53 -13.33 5.44
CA GLN A 52 0.64 -14.20 5.26
C GLN A 52 1.87 -13.59 5.91
N MET A 53 2.10 -12.29 5.66
CA MET A 53 3.25 -11.57 6.20
C MET A 53 3.28 -11.60 7.75
N HIS A 54 2.12 -11.51 8.40
CA HIS A 54 2.01 -11.66 9.85
C HIS A 54 2.34 -13.10 10.31
N ARG A 55 1.86 -14.13 9.59
CA ARG A 55 2.21 -15.54 9.89
C ARG A 55 3.70 -15.82 9.72
N ASP A 56 4.35 -15.12 8.79
CA ASP A 56 5.79 -15.23 8.55
C ASP A 56 6.63 -14.43 9.56
N GLY A 57 5.99 -13.83 10.58
CA GLY A 57 6.66 -13.21 11.73
C GLY A 57 6.91 -11.71 11.61
N PHE A 58 6.39 -11.05 10.58
CA PHE A 58 6.54 -9.60 10.46
C PHE A 58 5.60 -8.86 11.42
N PRO A 59 6.09 -7.88 12.19
CA PRO A 59 5.27 -7.16 13.13
C PRO A 59 4.38 -6.13 12.42
N PHE A 60 3.14 -6.06 12.89
CA PHE A 60 2.19 -5.02 12.55
C PHE A 60 1.80 -4.28 13.83
N TYR A 61 1.65 -2.96 13.71
CA TYR A 61 1.23 -2.09 14.78
C TYR A 61 -0.01 -1.33 14.35
N ARG A 62 -0.88 -1.01 15.29
CA ARG A 62 -2.01 -0.13 15.07
C ARG A 62 -1.79 1.15 15.87
N SER A 63 -1.74 2.29 15.19
CA SER A 63 -1.62 3.58 15.86
C SER A 63 -2.89 3.90 16.66
N VAL A 64 -2.80 4.90 17.54
CA VAL A 64 -3.95 5.40 18.31
C VAL A 64 -5.11 5.82 17.39
N ASN A 65 -4.78 6.36 16.21
CA ASN A 65 -5.77 6.81 15.23
C ASN A 65 -6.21 5.68 14.28
N GLY A 66 -5.94 4.42 14.61
CA GLY A 66 -6.39 3.25 13.83
C GLY A 66 -5.60 2.96 12.56
N VAL A 67 -4.51 3.67 12.29
CA VAL A 67 -3.68 3.43 11.09
C VAL A 67 -2.77 2.23 11.31
N TRP A 68 -2.73 1.32 10.34
CA TRP A 68 -1.84 0.16 10.36
C TRP A 68 -0.42 0.54 9.92
N LEU A 69 0.56 0.03 10.66
CA LEU A 69 1.97 0.33 10.52
C LEU A 69 2.80 -0.96 10.49
N THR A 70 3.84 -0.98 9.68
CA THR A 70 4.87 -2.04 9.70
C THR A 70 6.22 -1.45 9.28
N HIS A 71 7.34 -2.11 9.57
CA HIS A 71 8.68 -1.58 9.27
C HIS A 71 8.91 -1.45 7.76
N ASN A 72 8.66 -2.52 7.03
CA ASN A 72 8.77 -2.62 5.58
C ASN A 72 7.80 -3.68 5.07
N VAL A 73 7.48 -3.66 3.78
CA VAL A 73 6.73 -4.75 3.13
C VAL A 73 7.56 -5.29 1.99
N PRO A 74 8.14 -6.51 2.12
CA PRO A 74 8.83 -7.16 1.02
C PRO A 74 7.94 -7.31 -0.22
N GLU A 75 8.54 -7.25 -1.41
CA GLU A 75 7.85 -7.31 -2.70
C GLU A 75 7.05 -8.60 -2.89
N VAL A 76 7.48 -9.72 -2.29
CA VAL A 76 6.77 -11.00 -2.34
C VAL A 76 5.37 -10.96 -1.71
N TYR A 77 5.10 -9.97 -0.85
CA TYR A 77 3.80 -9.74 -0.25
C TYR A 77 3.00 -8.62 -0.92
N LEU A 78 3.51 -8.06 -2.02
CA LEU A 78 2.86 -7.00 -2.77
C LEU A 78 2.21 -7.56 -4.03
N GLU A 79 0.97 -7.18 -4.26
CA GLU A 79 0.27 -7.48 -5.49
C GLU A 79 -0.28 -6.17 -6.08
N ARG A 80 0.17 -5.84 -7.29
CA ARG A 80 -0.31 -4.63 -7.97
C ARG A 80 -1.74 -4.87 -8.42
N MET A 81 -2.66 -4.02 -7.96
CA MET A 81 -4.04 -4.08 -8.40
C MET A 81 -4.20 -3.39 -9.75
N GLU A 82 -4.88 -4.06 -10.67
CA GLU A 82 -5.13 -3.53 -12.02
C GLU A 82 -6.03 -2.29 -11.99
N SER A 83 -5.76 -1.34 -12.90
CA SER A 83 -6.45 -0.05 -12.92
C SER A 83 -7.95 -0.19 -13.23
N SER A 84 -8.36 -1.28 -13.89
CA SER A 84 -9.77 -1.59 -14.20
C SER A 84 -10.61 -1.93 -12.96
N VAL A 85 -9.98 -2.22 -11.82
CA VAL A 85 -10.66 -2.60 -10.57
C VAL A 85 -11.21 -1.38 -9.82
N PHE A 86 -10.63 -0.19 -9.99
CA PHE A 86 -11.04 1.02 -9.27
C PHE A 86 -11.92 1.99 -10.08
N THR A 87 -12.00 1.82 -11.41
CA THR A 87 -12.82 2.68 -12.28
C THR A 87 -14.29 2.29 -12.31
N ARG A 88 -14.68 1.19 -11.64
CA ARG A 88 -16.08 0.69 -11.61
C ARG A 88 -17.07 1.56 -10.82
N SER A 89 -16.70 2.78 -10.42
CA SER A 89 -17.59 3.73 -9.73
C SER A 89 -17.60 5.13 -10.33
N ILE A 90 -17.18 5.30 -11.59
CA ILE A 90 -17.39 6.56 -12.32
C ILE A 90 -18.16 6.25 -13.62
N THR A 91 -19.40 5.83 -13.45
CA THR A 91 -20.44 6.03 -14.46
C THR A 91 -21.64 6.62 -13.72
N ILE A 92 -21.81 7.93 -13.84
CA ILE A 92 -23.12 8.60 -13.76
C ILE A 92 -23.38 9.15 -15.15
#